data_AF-A0A7D7LFH5-F1
#
_entry.id   AF-A0A7D7LFH5-F1
#
_cell.length_a   1.000
_cell.length_b   1.000
_cell.length_c   1.000
_cell.angle_alpha   90.00
_cell.angle_beta   90.00
_cell.angle_gamma   90.00
#
_symmetry.space_group_name_H-M   'P 1'
#
loop_
_entity.id
_entity.type
_entity.pdbx_description
1 polymer ?
#
loop_
_entity_poly.entity_id
_entity_poly.type
_entity_poly.pdbx_seq_one_letter_code
_entity_poly.pdbx_strand_id
1 'polypeptide(L)'
;MIKENVQGYSPKPDNNLIQPYWDSVQSVLNQLSDVQLVEEAVPNYKELYAGKVDLVARYQGIPHLIEWTTAEEPKLRFDKLYDKPLQVAAYGGAINRYYSDRLFNCKINHALIVVALPDQEAEIFQFDRAKLIHVWYQWLNRLNFFFSAIAA
;
A
#
# COMPACT_ATOMS: atom_id res chain seq x y z
N MET A 1 -12.62 -17.32 2.95
CA MET A 1 -11.17 -17.34 2.64
C MET A 1 -10.46 -15.97 2.59
N ILE A 2 -11.11 -14.82 2.84
CA ILE A 2 -10.41 -13.58 3.28
C ILE A 2 -10.47 -13.47 4.81
N LYS A 3 -11.62 -13.83 5.40
CA LYS A 3 -11.89 -13.82 6.84
C LYS A 3 -10.93 -14.66 7.70
N GLU A 4 -10.27 -15.67 7.14
CA GLU A 4 -9.39 -16.59 7.89
C GLU A 4 -7.98 -16.03 8.12
N ASN A 5 -7.54 -15.10 7.26
CA ASN A 5 -6.21 -14.47 7.33
C ASN A 5 -6.25 -13.07 7.94
N VAL A 6 -7.44 -12.51 8.15
CA VAL A 6 -7.65 -11.31 8.98
C VAL A 6 -8.08 -11.79 10.36
N GLN A 7 -7.15 -12.39 11.11
CA GLN A 7 -7.40 -12.91 12.47
C GLN A 7 -7.50 -11.80 13.54
N GLY A 8 -8.03 -10.65 13.15
CA GLY A 8 -8.58 -9.70 14.11
C GLY A 8 -10.02 -10.10 14.41
N TYR A 9 -10.50 -9.80 15.62
CA TYR A 9 -11.91 -9.49 15.77
C TYR A 9 -12.21 -8.50 14.63
N SER A 10 -13.15 -8.78 13.72
CA SER A 10 -13.82 -7.69 13.01
C SER A 10 -14.81 -7.16 14.04
N PRO A 11 -14.48 -6.15 14.87
CA PRO A 11 -15.58 -5.37 15.39
C PRO A 11 -16.33 -4.91 14.13
N LYS A 12 -17.61 -5.28 14.01
CA LYS A 12 -18.48 -4.37 13.27
C LYS A 12 -18.20 -3.01 13.91
N PRO A 13 -17.83 -1.99 13.15
CA PRO A 13 -17.61 -0.69 13.73
C PRO A 13 -18.89 -0.27 14.44
N ASP A 14 -18.94 -0.49 15.76
CA ASP A 14 -20.12 -0.22 16.60
C ASP A 14 -20.26 1.29 16.86
N ASN A 15 -19.60 2.08 16.02
CA ASN A 15 -19.44 3.51 16.09
C ASN A 15 -19.64 4.09 14.70
N ASN A 16 -20.63 4.99 14.60
CA ASN A 16 -20.99 5.74 13.39
C ASN A 16 -19.80 6.49 12.76
N LEU A 17 -18.70 6.69 13.49
CA LEU A 17 -17.49 7.35 12.97
C LEU A 17 -16.64 6.47 12.03
N ILE A 18 -16.67 5.14 12.18
CA ILE A 18 -15.81 4.23 11.41
C ILE A 18 -16.61 3.51 10.31
N GLN A 19 -17.88 3.22 10.59
CA GLN A 19 -18.75 2.48 9.67
C GLN A 19 -18.77 3.05 8.24
N PRO A 20 -18.84 4.38 8.01
CA PRO A 20 -18.82 4.94 6.66
C PRO A 20 -17.54 4.58 5.88
N TYR A 21 -16.38 4.65 6.53
CA TYR A 21 -15.10 4.30 5.93
C TYR A 21 -14.95 2.79 5.68
N TRP A 22 -15.48 1.97 6.58
CA TRP A 22 -15.50 0.53 6.42
C TRP A 22 -16.37 0.11 5.24
N ASP A 23 -17.53 0.75 5.07
CA ASP A 23 -18.45 0.50 3.96
C ASP A 23 -17.81 0.94 2.62
N SER A 24 -17.12 2.08 2.62
CA SER A 24 -16.38 2.62 1.47
C SER A 24 -15.41 1.64 0.81
N VAL A 25 -14.72 0.83 1.62
CA VAL A 25 -13.69 -0.10 1.12
C VAL A 25 -14.22 -1.50 0.80
N GLN A 26 -15.51 -1.79 1.03
CA GLN A 26 -16.05 -3.14 0.84
C GLN A 26 -15.86 -3.64 -0.60
N SER A 27 -16.05 -2.78 -1.60
CA SER A 27 -15.86 -3.14 -3.01
C SER A 27 -14.42 -3.58 -3.30
N VAL A 28 -13.43 -2.95 -2.65
CA VAL A 28 -12.02 -3.35 -2.75
C VAL A 28 -11.78 -4.66 -2.02
N LEU A 29 -12.22 -4.75 -0.76
CA LEU A 29 -12.03 -5.93 0.08
C LEU A 29 -12.61 -7.21 -0.56
N ASN A 30 -13.78 -7.11 -1.20
CA ASN A 30 -14.43 -8.23 -1.89
C ASN A 30 -13.63 -8.75 -3.11
N GLN A 31 -12.69 -7.98 -3.63
CA GLN A 31 -11.85 -8.35 -4.76
C GLN A 31 -10.44 -8.80 -4.34
N LEU A 32 -10.16 -8.82 -3.04
CA LEU A 32 -8.91 -9.31 -2.50
C LEU A 32 -8.89 -10.84 -2.44
N SER A 33 -7.72 -11.41 -2.65
CA SER A 33 -7.44 -12.84 -2.52
C SER A 33 -5.96 -13.02 -2.23
N ASP A 34 -5.55 -14.24 -1.83
CA ASP A 34 -4.13 -14.59 -1.71
C ASP A 34 -3.32 -13.55 -0.92
N VAL A 35 -3.76 -13.29 0.32
CA VAL A 35 -3.10 -12.35 1.24
C VAL A 35 -1.79 -12.96 1.70
N GLN A 36 -0.68 -12.25 1.46
CA GLN A 36 0.67 -12.72 1.77
C GLN A 36 1.24 -12.01 2.99
N LEU A 37 1.09 -10.68 3.07
CA LEU A 37 1.58 -9.87 4.19
C LEU A 37 0.47 -8.95 4.71
N VAL A 38 0.37 -8.80 6.03
CA VAL A 38 -0.50 -7.83 6.71
C VAL A 38 0.32 -7.16 7.79
N GLU A 39 0.45 -5.83 7.75
CA GLU A 39 1.16 -5.06 8.78
C GLU A 39 2.60 -5.58 9.03
N GLU A 40 3.30 -5.97 7.97
CA GLU A 40 4.60 -6.66 8.07
C GLU A 40 5.77 -5.70 7.89
N ALA A 41 6.83 -5.91 8.67
CA ALA A 41 8.09 -5.16 8.52
C ALA A 41 8.88 -5.65 7.30
N VAL A 42 9.32 -4.71 6.45
CA VAL A 42 10.06 -5.01 5.23
C VAL A 42 11.41 -4.28 5.24
N PRO A 43 12.52 -4.97 5.54
CA PRO A 43 13.84 -4.36 5.48
C PRO A 43 14.36 -4.32 4.05
N ASN A 44 15.07 -3.26 3.69
CA ASN A 44 15.87 -3.15 2.47
C ASN A 44 17.34 -2.95 2.82
N TYR A 45 18.10 -4.05 2.80
CA TYR A 45 19.54 -4.04 3.13
C TYR A 45 20.43 -3.43 2.04
N LYS A 46 19.91 -3.17 0.84
CA LYS A 46 20.70 -2.57 -0.24
C LYS A 46 20.70 -1.05 -0.17
N GLU A 47 19.50 -0.49 -0.07
CA GLU A 47 19.31 0.96 0.03
C GLU A 47 19.23 1.44 1.50
N LEU A 48 19.38 0.54 2.48
CA LEU A 48 19.53 0.81 3.91
C LEU A 48 18.34 1.56 4.56
N TYR A 49 17.13 1.10 4.27
CA TYR A 49 15.92 1.55 4.96
C TYR A 49 15.02 0.37 5.32
N ALA A 50 14.04 0.58 6.18
CA ALA A 50 12.98 -0.39 6.46
C ALA A 50 11.64 0.33 6.55
N GLY A 51 10.56 -0.40 6.35
CA GLY A 51 9.19 0.11 6.47
C GLY A 51 8.26 -0.96 7.03
N LYS A 52 7.01 -0.57 7.28
CA LYS A 52 5.94 -1.49 7.63
C LYS A 52 4.83 -1.32 6.60
N VAL A 53 4.47 -2.40 5.91
CA VAL A 53 3.48 -2.36 4.82
C VAL A 53 2.12 -2.73 5.35
N ASP A 54 1.08 -2.02 4.92
CA ASP A 54 -0.29 -2.34 5.36
C ASP A 54 -0.71 -3.72 4.85
N LEU A 55 -0.62 -3.94 3.54
CA LEU A 55 -1.13 -5.16 2.91
C LEU A 55 -0.38 -5.52 1.61
N VAL A 56 -0.10 -6.81 1.45
CA VAL A 56 0.31 -7.40 0.17
C VAL A 56 -0.62 -8.57 -0.14
N ALA A 57 -1.34 -8.47 -1.24
CA ALA A 57 -2.36 -9.45 -1.64
C ALA A 57 -2.58 -9.41 -3.16
N ARG A 58 -3.41 -10.31 -3.68
CA ARG A 58 -3.97 -10.16 -5.03
C ARG A 58 -5.23 -9.31 -4.99
N TYR A 59 -5.27 -8.27 -5.82
CA TYR A 59 -6.49 -7.53 -6.15
C TYR A 59 -6.87 -7.87 -7.59
N GLN A 60 -8.10 -8.35 -7.81
CA GLN A 60 -8.55 -8.83 -9.13
C GLN A 60 -7.59 -9.88 -9.76
N GLY A 61 -7.02 -10.75 -8.91
CA GLY A 61 -6.09 -11.81 -9.34
C GLY A 61 -4.65 -11.35 -9.60
N ILE A 62 -4.34 -10.06 -9.56
CA ILE A 62 -3.01 -9.51 -9.81
C ILE A 62 -2.33 -9.17 -8.47
N PRO A 63 -1.05 -9.55 -8.25
CA PRO A 63 -0.32 -9.18 -7.04
C PRO A 63 -0.10 -7.67 -6.90
N HIS A 64 -0.52 -7.13 -5.77
CA HIS A 64 -0.41 -5.72 -5.42
C HIS A 64 0.20 -5.54 -4.03
N LEU A 65 0.99 -4.48 -3.89
CA LEU A 65 1.15 -3.77 -2.62
C LEU A 65 -0.03 -2.80 -2.46
N ILE A 66 -0.70 -2.79 -1.31
CA ILE A 66 -1.90 -2.00 -1.07
C ILE A 66 -1.68 -1.14 0.17
N GLU A 67 -1.81 0.18 0.00
CA GLU A 67 -1.75 1.18 1.06
C GLU A 67 -3.15 1.74 1.30
N TRP A 68 -3.61 1.76 2.55
CA TRP A 68 -4.92 2.28 2.93
C TRP A 68 -4.79 3.68 3.53
N THR A 69 -5.74 4.55 3.26
CA THR A 69 -5.80 5.85 3.91
C THR A 69 -7.23 6.35 4.00
N THR A 70 -7.53 7.20 4.97
CA THR A 70 -8.84 7.86 5.10
C THR A 70 -8.77 9.30 4.63
N ALA A 71 -9.87 9.82 4.11
CA ALA A 71 -10.06 11.25 3.88
C ALA A 71 -11.53 11.64 4.01
N GLU A 72 -11.78 12.87 4.45
CA GLU A 72 -13.14 13.43 4.47
C GLU A 72 -13.63 13.76 3.04
N GLU A 73 -12.71 14.12 2.15
CA GLU A 73 -13.00 14.56 0.78
C GLU A 73 -12.17 13.77 -0.25
N PRO A 74 -12.75 13.47 -1.43
CA PRO A 74 -12.03 12.83 -2.54
C PRO A 74 -10.73 13.55 -2.91
N LYS A 75 -9.71 12.78 -3.28
CA LYS A 75 -8.43 13.34 -3.76
C LYS A 75 -8.53 13.72 -5.22
N LEU A 76 -9.30 12.98 -6.03
CA LEU A 76 -9.58 13.15 -7.47
C LEU A 76 -8.35 13.06 -8.39
N ARG A 77 -7.15 13.32 -7.88
CA ARG A 77 -5.92 13.49 -8.64
C ARG A 77 -4.70 12.98 -7.87
N PHE A 78 -3.73 12.44 -8.60
CA PHE A 78 -2.49 11.88 -8.03
C PHE A 78 -1.66 12.87 -7.21
N ASP A 79 -1.65 14.16 -7.56
CA ASP A 79 -0.90 15.20 -6.82
C ASP A 79 -1.47 15.47 -5.42
N LYS A 80 -2.72 15.07 -5.17
CA LYS A 80 -3.36 15.16 -3.85
C LYS A 80 -3.04 13.98 -2.93
N LEU A 81 -2.23 13.02 -3.40
CA LEU A 81 -1.72 11.90 -2.59
C LEU A 81 -0.43 12.25 -1.83
N TYR A 82 0.13 13.44 -2.04
CA TYR A 82 1.36 13.91 -1.40
C TYR A 82 2.50 12.88 -1.52
N ASP A 83 3.10 12.45 -0.40
CA ASP A 83 4.22 11.50 -0.38
C ASP A 83 3.80 10.02 -0.42
N LYS A 84 2.49 9.69 -0.42
CA LYS A 84 2.04 8.28 -0.47
C LYS A 84 2.53 7.50 -1.70
N PRO A 85 2.60 8.08 -2.91
CA PRO A 85 3.23 7.40 -4.03
C PRO A 85 4.70 7.02 -3.74
N LEU A 86 5.45 7.89 -3.07
CA LEU A 86 6.85 7.62 -2.70
C LEU A 86 6.93 6.48 -1.67
N GLN A 87 6.04 6.46 -0.68
CA GLN A 87 5.93 5.40 0.32
C GLN A 87 5.66 4.05 -0.34
N VAL A 88 4.68 3.98 -1.24
CA VAL A 88 4.35 2.75 -1.99
C VAL A 88 5.53 2.29 -2.84
N ALA A 89 6.22 3.21 -3.52
CA ALA A 89 7.41 2.85 -4.29
C ALA A 89 8.55 2.32 -3.39
N ALA A 90 8.76 2.94 -2.22
CA ALA A 90 9.74 2.51 -1.23
C ALA A 90 9.44 1.08 -0.73
N TYR A 91 8.19 0.82 -0.36
CA TYR A 91 7.76 -0.50 0.10
C TYR A 91 7.85 -1.55 -1.00
N GLY A 92 7.42 -1.24 -2.22
CA GLY A 92 7.57 -2.14 -3.37
C GLY A 92 9.03 -2.49 -3.65
N GLY A 93 9.94 -1.53 -3.52
CA GLY A 93 11.38 -1.76 -3.58
C GLY A 93 11.87 -2.72 -2.49
N ALA A 94 11.51 -2.47 -1.23
CA ALA A 94 11.92 -3.28 -0.09
C ALA A 94 11.40 -4.73 -0.20
N ILE A 95 10.12 -4.91 -0.51
CA ILE A 95 9.50 -6.23 -0.69
C ILE A 95 10.24 -7.01 -1.78
N ASN A 96 10.45 -6.41 -2.95
CA ASN A 96 11.11 -7.09 -4.07
C ASN A 96 12.59 -7.39 -3.80
N ARG A 97 13.26 -6.65 -2.90
CA ARG A 97 14.63 -6.94 -2.46
C ARG A 97 14.66 -8.08 -1.44
N TYR A 98 13.77 -8.05 -0.45
CA TYR A 98 13.80 -8.96 0.69
C TYR A 98 13.16 -10.32 0.37
N TYR A 99 11.97 -10.31 -0.24
CA TYR A 99 11.25 -11.53 -0.57
C TYR A 99 11.60 -12.09 -1.95
N SER A 100 12.18 -11.28 -2.84
CA SER A 100 12.42 -11.62 -4.25
C SER A 100 11.11 -11.98 -4.97
N ASP A 101 10.88 -13.24 -5.29
CA ASP A 101 9.67 -13.77 -5.92
C ASP A 101 8.84 -14.68 -5.00
N ARG A 102 9.29 -14.91 -3.75
CA ARG A 102 8.72 -15.92 -2.83
C ARG A 102 7.25 -15.73 -2.45
N LEU A 103 6.70 -14.52 -2.58
CA LEU A 103 5.31 -14.24 -2.17
C LEU A 103 4.29 -14.74 -3.20
N PHE A 104 4.58 -14.61 -4.50
CA PHE A 104 3.62 -14.91 -5.57
C PHE A 104 4.24 -15.68 -6.75
N ASN A 105 5.46 -16.19 -6.59
CA ASN A 105 6.33 -16.67 -7.67
C ASN A 105 6.58 -15.61 -8.76
N CYS A 106 6.50 -14.33 -8.38
CA CYS A 106 6.84 -13.20 -9.20
C CYS A 106 7.13 -11.97 -8.34
N LYS A 107 7.77 -10.95 -8.94
CA LYS A 107 7.92 -9.64 -8.31
C LYS A 107 6.60 -8.89 -8.24
N ILE A 108 6.44 -8.07 -7.21
CA ILE A 108 5.32 -7.13 -7.12
C ILE A 108 5.62 -5.96 -8.04
N ASN A 109 4.78 -5.81 -9.07
CA ASN A 109 4.92 -4.79 -10.10
C ASN A 109 3.69 -3.87 -10.18
N HIS A 110 2.73 -4.03 -9.27
CA HIS A 110 1.54 -3.20 -9.18
C HIS A 110 1.32 -2.75 -7.75
N ALA A 111 0.67 -1.61 -7.57
CA ALA A 111 0.24 -1.15 -6.27
C ALA A 111 -1.06 -0.37 -6.32
N LEU A 112 -1.74 -0.32 -5.17
CA LEU A 112 -2.93 0.48 -4.94
C LEU A 112 -2.67 1.45 -3.79
N ILE A 113 -3.13 2.67 -3.94
CA ILE A 113 -3.49 3.51 -2.79
C ILE A 113 -5.01 3.57 -2.77
N VAL A 114 -5.60 3.11 -1.67
CA VAL A 114 -7.05 3.07 -1.48
C VAL A 114 -7.42 4.14 -0.46
N VAL A 115 -8.14 5.15 -0.92
CA VAL A 115 -8.65 6.23 -0.07
C VAL A 115 -10.07 5.89 0.33
N ALA A 116 -10.26 5.46 1.57
CA ALA A 116 -11.56 5.29 2.19
C ALA A 116 -12.18 6.68 2.44
N LEU A 117 -13.44 6.83 2.06
CA LEU A 117 -14.20 8.08 2.15
C LEU A 117 -15.51 7.82 2.90
N PRO A 118 -16.00 8.75 3.71
CA PRO A 118 -17.30 8.55 4.36
C PRO A 118 -18.42 8.56 3.32
N ASP A 119 -19.38 7.65 3.45
CA ASP A 119 -20.65 7.59 2.71
C ASP A 119 -20.54 7.46 1.18
N GLN A 120 -19.37 7.10 0.66
CA GLN A 120 -19.14 6.85 -0.78
C GLN A 120 -18.08 5.77 -1.01
N GLU A 121 -18.03 5.22 -2.23
CA GLU A 121 -17.03 4.23 -2.63
C GLU A 121 -15.60 4.77 -2.50
N ALA A 122 -14.67 3.90 -2.12
CA ALA A 122 -13.27 4.26 -1.98
C ALA A 122 -12.66 4.72 -3.32
N GLU A 123 -11.82 5.74 -3.26
CA GLU A 123 -11.05 6.19 -4.42
C GLU A 123 -9.78 5.35 -4.57
N ILE A 124 -9.60 4.72 -5.73
CA ILE A 124 -8.51 3.78 -5.98
C ILE A 124 -7.51 4.39 -6.96
N PHE A 125 -6.27 4.55 -6.51
CA PHE A 125 -5.16 4.97 -7.35
C PHE A 125 -4.27 3.79 -7.69
N GLN A 126 -4.27 3.40 -8.96
CA GLN A 126 -3.51 2.26 -9.45
C GLN A 126 -2.15 2.68 -10.01
N PHE A 127 -1.13 1.91 -9.63
CA PHE A 127 0.23 2.04 -10.09
C PHE A 127 0.61 0.78 -10.86
N ASP A 128 1.00 0.95 -12.11
CA ASP A 128 1.71 -0.07 -12.88
C ASP A 128 3.22 0.01 -12.62
N ARG A 129 3.96 -0.93 -13.19
CA ARG A 129 5.41 -1.01 -13.06
C ARG A 129 6.12 0.26 -13.51
N ALA A 130 5.67 0.88 -14.60
CA ALA A 130 6.34 2.06 -15.17
C ALA A 130 6.19 3.25 -14.21
N LYS A 131 4.98 3.47 -13.67
CA LYS A 131 4.72 4.49 -12.64
C LYS A 131 5.52 4.21 -11.37
N LEU A 132 5.55 2.97 -10.90
CA LEU A 132 6.33 2.62 -9.70
C LEU A 132 7.82 2.89 -9.88
N ILE A 133 8.40 2.54 -11.04
CA ILE A 133 9.80 2.84 -11.33
C ILE A 133 10.05 4.35 -11.36
N HIS A 134 9.16 5.12 -12.01
CA HIS A 134 9.29 6.57 -12.05
C HIS A 134 9.30 7.18 -10.65
N VAL A 135 8.35 6.79 -9.80
CA VAL A 135 8.21 7.28 -8.43
C VAL A 135 9.34 6.76 -7.53
N TRP A 136 9.84 5.54 -7.75
CA TRP A 136 11.00 4.97 -7.07
C TRP A 136 12.25 5.85 -7.22
N TYR A 137 12.53 6.38 -8.41
CA TYR A 137 13.66 7.30 -8.59
C TYR A 137 13.47 8.62 -7.83
N GLN A 138 12.25 9.12 -7.73
CA GLN A 138 11.96 10.29 -6.89
C GLN A 138 12.19 9.97 -5.40
N TRP A 139 11.78 8.79 -4.95
CA TRP A 139 12.04 8.32 -3.59
C TRP A 139 13.54 8.18 -3.31
N LEU A 140 14.31 7.59 -4.22
CA LEU A 140 15.77 7.49 -4.08
C LEU A 140 16.44 8.85 -3.91
N ASN A 141 15.96 9.89 -4.60
CA ASN A 141 16.48 11.24 -4.41
C ASN A 141 16.22 11.76 -2.98
N ARG A 142 15.03 11.49 -2.40
CA ARG A 142 14.71 11.85 -1.01
C ARG A 142 15.58 11.07 -0.02
N LEU A 143 15.81 9.79 -0.27
CA LEU A 143 16.67 8.94 0.55
C LEU A 143 18.14 9.39 0.52
N ASN A 144 18.66 9.70 -0.68
CA ASN A 144 20.01 10.25 -0.84
C ASN A 144 20.16 11.60 -0.13
N PHE A 145 19.15 12.48 -0.23
CA PHE A 145 19.15 13.75 0.49
C PHE A 145 19.20 13.53 2.02
N PHE A 146 18.42 12.58 2.54
CA PHE A 146 18.44 12.22 3.95
C PHE A 146 19.84 11.77 4.41
N PHE A 147 20.49 10.85 3.67
CA PHE A 147 21.83 10.39 4.02
C PHE A 147 22.88 11.51 3.93
N SER A 148 22.81 12.37 2.91
CA SER A 148 23.72 13.52 2.78
C SER A 148 23.53 14.54 3.90
N ALA A 149 22.29 14.78 4.34
CA ALA A 149 21.99 15.70 5.43
C ALA A 149 22.46 15.18 6.79
N ILE A 150 22.51 13.87 6.99
CA ILE A 150 23.03 13.24 8.22
C ILE A 150 24.56 13.24 8.24
N ALA A 151 25.21 13.20 7.07
CA ALA A 151 26.67 13.19 6.95
C ALA A 151 27.32 14.58 7.08
N ALA A 152 26.52 15.65 7.07
CA ALA A 152 26.95 17.05 7.22
C ALA A 152 26.91 17.50 8.69
#